data_AF-A0A368F773-F1
#
_entry.id   AF-A0A368F773-F1
#
_cell.length_a   1.000
_cell.length_b   1.000
_cell.length_c   1.000
_cell.angle_alpha   90.00
_cell.angle_beta   90.00
_cell.angle_gamma   90.00
#
_symmetry.space_group_name_H-M   'P 1'
#
loop_
_entity.id
_entity.type
_entity.pdbx_description
1 polymer ?
#
loop_
_entity_poly.entity_id
_entity_poly.type
_entity_poly.pdbx_seq_one_letter_code
_entity_poly.pdbx_strand_id
1 'polypeptide(L)'
;FIYLLTYLFIYLSICSFICLFDHSLSVCFQAYLLNIPSWDWRRGDDVICLAELKLGFIAQSCLAPGFSTMMANLFAMRSFKTSPHTPSWLNDYLRGAGMEMYTEKLSQAFVGMSFPEAAE
;
A
#
# COMPACT_ATOMS: atom_id res chain seq x y z
N PHE A 1 8.19 -16.24 -17.43
CA PHE A 1 7.62 -15.67 -16.19
C PHE A 1 7.31 -14.18 -16.35
N ILE A 2 8.27 -13.34 -16.75
CA ILE A 2 8.05 -11.91 -17.04
C ILE A 2 6.94 -11.68 -18.08
N TYR A 3 6.93 -12.46 -19.17
CA TYR A 3 5.88 -12.40 -20.20
C TYR A 3 4.48 -12.78 -19.70
N LEU A 4 4.38 -13.63 -18.67
CA LEU A 4 3.10 -14.04 -18.09
C LEU A 4 2.58 -12.96 -17.14
N LEU A 5 3.50 -12.31 -16.42
CA LEU A 5 3.20 -11.16 -15.56
C LEU A 5 2.75 -9.95 -16.37
N THR A 6 3.41 -9.64 -17.48
CA THR A 6 2.97 -8.55 -18.36
C THR A 6 1.63 -8.86 -19.02
N TYR A 7 1.38 -10.10 -19.45
CA TYR A 7 0.06 -10.52 -19.95
C TYR A 7 -1.03 -10.43 -18.88
N LEU A 8 -0.74 -10.85 -17.64
CA LEU A 8 -1.67 -10.72 -16.52
C LEU A 8 -1.96 -9.25 -16.20
N PHE A 9 -0.95 -8.37 -16.28
CA PHE A 9 -1.11 -6.92 -16.11
C PHE A 9 -1.97 -6.29 -17.21
N ILE A 10 -1.78 -6.68 -18.47
CA ILE A 10 -2.61 -6.20 -19.60
C ILE A 10 -4.05 -6.73 -19.45
N TYR A 11 -4.23 -8.00 -19.08
CA TYR A 11 -5.55 -8.58 -18.83
C TYR A 11 -6.25 -7.91 -17.64
N LEU A 12 -5.52 -7.62 -16.55
CA LEU A 12 -6.00 -6.84 -15.41
C LEU A 12 -6.34 -5.41 -15.82
N SER A 13 -5.59 -4.79 -16.73
CA SER A 13 -5.87 -3.45 -17.24
C SER A 13 -7.16 -3.41 -18.07
N ILE A 14 -7.40 -4.41 -18.93
CA ILE A 14 -8.67 -4.58 -19.67
C ILE A 14 -9.83 -4.86 -18.71
N CYS A 15 -9.64 -5.72 -17.70
CA CYS A 15 -10.60 -5.92 -16.61
C CYS A 15 -10.85 -4.62 -15.82
N SER A 16 -9.83 -3.76 -15.66
CA SER A 16 -9.96 -2.48 -14.96
C SER A 16 -10.74 -1.45 -15.77
N PHE A 17 -10.71 -1.55 -17.10
CA PHE A 17 -11.57 -0.78 -18.00
C PHE A 17 -13.04 -1.26 -17.93
N ILE A 18 -13.27 -2.57 -17.79
CA ILE A 18 -14.60 -3.14 -17.54
C ILE A 18 -15.10 -2.77 -16.12
N CYS A 19 -14.25 -2.79 -15.09
CA CYS A 19 -14.58 -2.28 -13.76
C CYS A 19 -14.75 -0.76 -13.70
N LEU A 20 -14.28 0.01 -14.69
CA LEU A 20 -14.51 1.45 -14.81
C LEU A 20 -16.01 1.75 -15.02
N PHE A 21 -16.77 0.80 -15.58
CA PHE A 21 -18.23 0.84 -15.59
C PHE A 21 -18.85 0.61 -14.18
N ASP A 22 -18.18 -0.13 -13.30
CA ASP A 22 -18.57 -0.33 -11.89
C ASP A 22 -18.14 0.87 -11.00
N HIS A 23 -17.09 1.59 -11.39
CA HIS A 23 -16.51 2.75 -10.69
C HIS A 23 -17.50 3.92 -10.49
N SER A 24 -18.55 4.05 -11.32
CA SER A 24 -19.64 5.01 -11.07
C SER A 24 -20.42 4.70 -9.77
N LEU A 25 -20.43 3.44 -9.32
CA LEU A 25 -21.10 3.00 -8.10
C LEU A 25 -20.28 3.34 -6.84
N SER A 26 -18.94 3.26 -6.92
CA SER A 26 -18.03 3.47 -5.77
C SER A 26 -17.87 4.93 -5.37
N VAL A 27 -17.84 5.86 -6.34
CA VAL A 27 -17.79 7.31 -6.05
C VAL A 27 -19.08 7.77 -5.37
N CYS A 28 -20.22 7.16 -5.71
CA CYS A 28 -21.47 7.39 -4.99
C CYS A 28 -21.39 6.93 -3.53
N PHE A 29 -20.84 5.74 -3.23
CA PHE A 29 -20.85 5.17 -1.88
C PHE A 29 -20.11 6.01 -0.83
N GLN A 30 -18.99 6.64 -1.20
CA GLN A 30 -18.23 7.54 -0.31
C GLN A 30 -19.00 8.84 0.02
N ALA A 31 -19.87 9.32 -0.88
CA ALA A 31 -20.75 10.45 -0.62
C ALA A 31 -21.94 10.08 0.30
N TYR A 32 -22.37 8.82 0.31
CA TYR A 32 -23.46 8.34 1.18
C TYR A 32 -23.03 8.12 2.64
N LEU A 33 -21.78 7.73 2.89
CA LEU A 33 -21.26 7.53 4.27
C LEU A 33 -21.07 8.84 5.06
N LEU A 34 -20.79 9.95 4.39
CA LEU A 34 -20.72 11.30 5.00
C LEU A 34 -22.08 11.82 5.49
N ASN A 35 -23.18 11.15 5.14
CA ASN A 35 -24.54 11.49 5.60
C ASN A 35 -24.97 10.73 6.87
N ILE A 36 -24.12 9.88 7.46
CA ILE A 36 -24.44 9.20 8.72
C ILE A 36 -24.04 10.14 9.88
N PRO A 37 -25.00 10.65 10.67
CA PRO A 37 -24.74 11.66 11.70
C PRO A 37 -23.88 11.16 12.89
N SER A 38 -23.55 9.88 12.93
CA SER A 38 -22.71 9.26 13.97
C SER A 38 -21.26 9.02 13.54
N TRP A 39 -20.87 9.35 12.30
CA TRP A 39 -19.51 9.17 11.81
C TRP A 39 -18.61 10.33 12.24
N ASP A 40 -17.53 10.05 12.98
CA ASP A 40 -16.60 11.08 13.46
C ASP A 40 -15.15 10.72 13.14
N TRP A 41 -14.61 11.34 12.08
CA TRP A 41 -13.21 11.22 11.69
C TRP A 41 -12.22 11.64 12.79
N ARG A 42 -12.66 12.45 13.78
CA ARG A 42 -11.81 12.87 14.91
C ARG A 42 -11.62 11.77 15.95
N ARG A 43 -12.48 10.74 15.93
CA ARG A 43 -12.44 9.60 16.86
C ARG A 43 -11.71 8.38 16.29
N GLY A 44 -11.19 8.48 15.07
CA GLY A 44 -10.46 7.39 14.41
C GLY A 44 -11.34 6.45 13.58
N ASP A 45 -12.54 6.90 13.20
CA ASP A 45 -13.34 6.22 12.19
C ASP A 45 -12.77 6.58 10.81
N ASP A 46 -11.97 5.68 10.24
CA ASP A 46 -11.38 5.81 8.90
C ASP A 46 -12.09 4.86 7.90
N VAL A 47 -12.56 5.39 6.76
CA VAL A 47 -13.02 4.56 5.63
C VAL A 47 -11.90 4.45 4.61
N ILE A 48 -11.45 3.23 4.34
CA ILE A 48 -10.53 2.96 3.24
C ILE A 48 -11.33 2.55 2.01
N CYS A 49 -11.32 3.39 0.98
CA CYS A 49 -11.89 3.02 -0.32
C CYS A 49 -10.96 2.05 -1.04
N LEU A 50 -11.32 0.77 -1.11
CA LEU A 50 -10.51 -0.26 -1.77
C LEU A 50 -10.30 0.02 -3.26
N ALA A 51 -11.28 0.65 -3.93
CA ALA A 51 -11.17 1.02 -5.34
C ALA A 51 -10.11 2.11 -5.55
N GLU A 52 -10.14 3.16 -4.72
CA GLU A 52 -9.15 4.24 -4.76
C GLU A 52 -7.76 3.74 -4.39
N LEU A 53 -7.65 2.92 -3.33
CA LEU A 53 -6.38 2.31 -2.91
C LEU A 53 -5.77 1.47 -4.03
N LYS A 54 -6.58 0.65 -4.69
CA LYS A 54 -6.14 -0.21 -5.81
C LYS A 54 -5.66 0.62 -7.00
N LEU A 55 -6.42 1.64 -7.40
CA LEU A 55 -6.03 2.54 -8.49
C LEU A 55 -4.78 3.34 -8.14
N GLY A 56 -4.65 3.80 -6.90
CA GLY A 56 -3.46 4.48 -6.38
C GLY A 56 -2.21 3.60 -6.45
N PHE A 57 -2.30 2.33 -6.04
CA PHE A 57 -1.17 1.39 -6.16
C PHE A 57 -0.77 1.11 -7.60
N ILE A 58 -1.73 1.03 -8.53
CA ILE A 58 -1.44 0.86 -9.96
C ILE A 58 -0.74 2.12 -10.49
N ALA A 59 -1.28 3.30 -10.20
CA ALA A 59 -0.71 4.57 -10.63
C ALA A 59 0.73 4.77 -10.14
N GLN A 60 1.00 4.46 -8.86
CA GLN A 60 2.36 4.53 -8.31
C GLN A 60 3.27 3.43 -8.87
N SER A 61 2.74 2.25 -9.18
CA SER A 61 3.51 1.19 -9.85
C SER A 61 3.91 1.56 -11.29
N CYS A 62 3.16 2.45 -11.95
CA CYS A 62 3.55 3.01 -13.26
C CYS A 62 4.73 3.99 -13.14
N LEU A 63 4.86 4.70 -12.02
CA LEU A 63 5.98 5.61 -11.75
C LEU A 63 7.23 4.86 -11.27
N ALA A 64 7.04 3.88 -10.39
CA ALA A 64 8.09 3.04 -9.82
C ALA A 64 7.68 1.56 -9.86
N PRO A 65 8.25 0.75 -10.77
CA PRO A 65 7.91 -0.66 -10.87
C PRO A 65 8.25 -1.40 -9.57
N GLY A 66 7.27 -2.12 -9.01
CA GLY A 66 7.42 -2.86 -7.74
C GLY A 66 6.89 -2.16 -6.49
N PHE A 67 6.40 -0.91 -6.61
CA PHE A 67 5.83 -0.17 -5.48
C PHE A 67 4.66 -0.89 -4.79
N SER A 68 3.74 -1.48 -5.57
CA SER A 68 2.60 -2.23 -5.03
C SER A 68 3.04 -3.45 -4.21
N THR A 69 4.09 -4.17 -4.64
CA THR A 69 4.64 -5.32 -3.90
C THR A 69 5.32 -4.88 -2.60
N MET A 70 6.04 -3.76 -2.63
CA MET A 70 6.64 -3.18 -1.43
C MET A 70 5.58 -2.79 -0.39
N MET A 71 4.56 -2.04 -0.81
CA MET A 71 3.46 -1.63 0.08
C MET A 71 2.68 -2.84 0.61
N ALA A 72 2.43 -3.85 -0.23
CA ALA A 72 1.77 -5.08 0.21
C ALA A 72 2.57 -5.82 1.29
N ASN A 73 3.90 -5.84 1.20
CA ASN A 73 4.75 -6.45 2.22
C ASN A 73 4.75 -5.66 3.54
N LEU A 74 4.73 -4.31 3.49
CA LEU A 74 4.69 -3.47 4.70
C LEU A 74 3.40 -3.64 5.51
N PHE A 75 2.27 -3.92 4.86
CA PHE A 75 0.99 -4.20 5.52
C PHE A 75 0.82 -5.67 5.88
N ALA A 76 1.48 -6.59 5.16
CA ALA A 76 1.42 -8.01 5.43
C ALA A 76 2.40 -8.35 6.55
N MET A 77 1.89 -8.38 7.79
CA MET A 77 2.63 -8.84 8.96
C MET A 77 3.21 -10.25 8.70
N ARG A 78 4.53 -10.33 8.49
CA ARG A 78 5.21 -11.56 8.05
C ARG A 78 6.47 -11.79 8.86
N SER A 79 6.46 -12.84 9.67
CA SER A 79 7.66 -13.31 10.36
C SER A 79 8.58 -14.00 9.36
N PHE A 80 9.77 -13.45 9.15
CA PHE A 80 10.77 -14.01 8.26
C PHE A 80 11.76 -14.92 9.01
N LYS A 81 12.13 -16.05 8.39
CA LYS A 81 13.24 -16.91 8.80
C LYS A 81 14.21 -17.05 7.62
N THR A 82 15.39 -16.43 7.73
CA THR A 82 16.51 -16.66 6.80
C THR A 82 16.99 -18.10 6.92
N SER A 83 17.29 -18.76 5.80
CA SER A 83 17.99 -20.05 5.80
C SER A 83 19.25 -19.94 4.93
N PRO A 84 20.39 -20.53 5.36
CA PRO A 84 21.61 -20.55 4.56
C PRO A 84 21.48 -21.36 3.27
N HIS A 85 20.41 -22.14 3.11
CA HIS A 85 20.09 -22.86 1.87
C HIS A 85 19.28 -22.03 0.86
N THR A 86 18.88 -20.81 1.23
CA THR A 86 18.10 -19.93 0.37
C THR A 86 19.04 -19.09 -0.51
N PRO A 87 18.72 -18.88 -1.80
CA PRO A 87 19.55 -18.04 -2.67
C PRO A 87 19.61 -16.59 -2.17
N SER A 88 20.74 -15.91 -2.40
CA SER A 88 21.01 -14.56 -1.86
C SER A 88 19.91 -13.55 -2.16
N TRP A 89 19.45 -13.48 -3.41
CA TRP A 89 18.39 -12.54 -3.83
C TRP A 89 17.08 -12.73 -3.05
N LEU A 90 16.77 -13.97 -2.67
CA LEU A 90 15.56 -14.30 -1.94
C LEU A 90 15.73 -14.00 -0.44
N ASN A 91 16.93 -14.19 0.11
CA ASN A 91 17.22 -13.72 1.47
C ASN A 91 17.09 -12.19 1.58
N ASP A 92 17.58 -11.44 0.60
CA ASP A 92 17.45 -9.98 0.57
C ASP A 92 16.00 -9.53 0.41
N TYR A 93 15.25 -10.17 -0.51
CA TYR A 93 13.81 -9.91 -0.68
C TYR A 93 13.03 -10.17 0.61
N LEU A 94 13.26 -11.32 1.24
CA LEU A 94 12.54 -11.71 2.44
C LEU A 94 12.92 -10.85 3.66
N ARG A 95 14.16 -10.36 3.73
CA ARG A 95 14.56 -9.34 4.71
C ARG A 95 13.72 -8.07 4.56
N GLY A 96 13.55 -7.58 3.33
CA GLY A 96 12.69 -6.43 3.07
C GLY A 96 11.21 -6.70 3.34
N ALA A 97 10.75 -7.92 3.05
CA ALA A 97 9.38 -8.34 3.29
C ALA A 97 9.01 -8.52 4.78
N GLY A 98 10.01 -8.57 5.67
CA GLY A 98 9.80 -8.60 7.13
C GLY A 98 9.83 -7.21 7.78
N MET A 99 9.95 -6.13 6.99
CA MET A 99 9.82 -4.77 7.50
C MET A 99 8.34 -4.40 7.60
N GLU A 100 7.97 -3.68 8.66
CA GLU A 100 6.59 -3.31 8.96
C GLU A 100 6.48 -1.81 9.25
N MET A 101 5.29 -1.25 9.04
CA MET A 101 5.01 0.15 9.33
C MET A 101 4.52 0.31 10.77
N TYR A 102 5.19 1.17 11.54
CA TYR A 102 4.83 1.47 12.93
C TYR A 102 4.61 2.98 13.13
N THR A 103 3.71 3.32 14.04
CA THR A 103 3.42 4.70 14.45
C THR A 103 3.90 4.91 15.88
N GLU A 104 4.90 5.75 16.07
CA GLU A 104 5.47 6.06 17.39
C GLU A 104 5.64 7.57 17.59
N LYS A 105 5.62 8.01 18.84
CA LYS A 105 5.88 9.41 19.19
C LYS A 105 7.39 9.64 19.32
N LEU A 106 7.90 10.65 18.61
CA LEU A 106 9.31 11.03 18.69
C LEU A 106 9.67 11.57 20.08
N SER A 107 10.92 11.30 20.50
CA SER A 107 11.48 11.78 21.77
C SER A 107 11.69 13.30 21.76
N GLN A 108 11.76 13.89 22.96
CA GLN A 108 12.08 15.32 23.14
C GLN A 108 13.46 15.71 22.59
N ALA A 109 14.36 14.73 22.39
CA ALA A 109 15.67 14.97 21.78
C ALA A 109 15.57 15.51 20.33
N PHE A 110 14.47 15.23 19.64
CA PHE A 110 14.23 15.69 18.26
C PHE A 110 13.53 17.06 18.19
N VAL A 111 13.22 17.69 19.34
CA VAL A 111 12.56 19.00 19.36
C VAL A 111 13.52 20.07 18.88
N GLY A 112 13.10 20.81 17.85
CA GLY A 112 13.89 21.88 17.22
C GLY A 112 14.81 21.40 16.10
N MET A 113 14.90 20.08 15.86
CA MET A 113 15.55 19.53 14.67
C MET A 113 14.60 19.61 13.47
N SER A 114 15.16 19.77 12.28
CA SER A 114 14.41 19.65 11.03
C SER A 114 14.15 18.18 10.69
N PHE A 115 13.15 17.91 9.85
CA PHE A 115 12.83 16.55 9.41
C PHE A 115 14.03 15.78 8.82
N PRO A 116 14.86 16.35 7.89
CA PRO A 116 16.01 15.62 7.38
C PRO A 116 17.06 15.33 8.46
N GLU A 117 17.30 16.24 9.40
CA GLU A 117 18.25 16.01 10.53
C GLU A 117 17.75 14.92 11.49
N ALA A 118 16.43 14.79 11.66
CA ALA A 118 15.83 13.75 12.49
C ALA A 118 15.74 12.38 11.78
N ALA A 119 15.85 12.35 10.44
CA ALA A 119 15.72 11.16 9.62
C ALA A 119 17.07 10.58 9.13
N GLU A 120 18.17 11.30 9.36
CA GLU A 120 19.55 10.87 9.09
C GLU A 120 20.02 9.80 10.10
#